data_AF-A0A381WJ69-F1
#
_entry.id   AF-A0A381WJ69-F1
#
_cell.length_a   1.000
_cell.length_b   1.000
_cell.length_c   1.000
_cell.angle_alpha   90.00
_cell.angle_beta   90.00
_cell.angle_gamma   90.00
#
_symmetry.space_group_name_H-M   'P 1'
#
loop_
_entity.id
_entity.type
_entity.pdbx_description
1 polymer ?
#
loop_
_entity_poly.entity_id
_entity_poly.type
_entity_poly.pdbx_seq_one_letter_code
_entity_poly.pdbx_strand_id
1 'polypeptide(L)'
;GIANTFVAAAGYSVGRSLHEADMLGVARNLAEHTDIPLPEDVVVAEKISADAVATVRPTTGVRNQECIVDIGPVTAAMYSQVLAKAGTIVWNGPVGVFEHKQFGEGTRRVAEAVANSPAFSVAGGGDTLAALEKYQLTDRISYVSTGGGAFLEFLEGKTLPAVAVLASRAV
;
A
#
# COMPACT_ATOMS: atom_id res chain seq x y z
N GLY A 1 -5.98 5.29 -2.03
CA GLY A 1 -7.40 5.06 -1.67
C GLY A 1 -7.51 4.66 -0.22
N ILE A 2 -7.20 3.39 0.10
CA ILE A 2 -7.34 2.82 1.45
C ILE A 2 -6.72 3.71 2.54
N ALA A 3 -5.45 4.10 2.41
CA ALA A 3 -4.78 4.96 3.39
C ALA A 3 -5.51 6.29 3.63
N ASN A 4 -6.11 6.90 2.60
CA ASN A 4 -6.87 8.15 2.73
C ASN A 4 -8.15 7.93 3.55
N THR A 5 -8.80 6.78 3.41
CA THR A 5 -9.95 6.41 4.25
C THR A 5 -9.54 6.32 5.73
N PHE A 6 -8.37 5.74 6.03
CA PHE A 6 -7.82 5.72 7.40
C PHE A 6 -7.44 7.10 7.93
N VAL A 7 -6.84 7.96 7.10
CA VAL A 7 -6.52 9.35 7.46
C VAL A 7 -7.80 10.15 7.77
N ALA A 8 -8.84 10.02 6.93
CA ALA A 8 -10.13 10.63 7.16
C ALA A 8 -10.83 10.08 8.42
N ALA A 9 -10.72 8.77 8.65
CA ALA A 9 -11.26 8.09 9.83
C ALA A 9 -10.61 8.55 11.14
N ALA A 10 -9.34 8.96 11.09
CA ALA A 10 -8.60 9.58 12.19
C ALA A 10 -8.95 11.07 12.41
N GLY A 11 -9.84 11.65 11.59
CA GLY A 11 -10.32 13.02 11.73
C GLY A 11 -9.50 14.06 10.97
N TYR A 12 -8.55 13.65 10.12
CA TYR A 12 -7.76 14.58 9.31
C TYR A 12 -8.44 14.86 7.97
N SER A 13 -8.29 16.08 7.47
CA SER A 13 -8.75 16.44 6.12
C SER A 13 -7.94 15.69 5.07
N VAL A 14 -8.63 15.12 4.08
CA VAL A 14 -8.01 14.54 2.89
C VAL A 14 -8.27 15.36 1.63
N GLY A 15 -8.85 16.56 1.75
CA GLY A 15 -9.17 17.42 0.60
C GLY A 15 -10.02 16.69 -0.46
N ARG A 16 -9.55 16.69 -1.71
CA ARG A 16 -10.16 15.98 -2.85
C ARG A 16 -9.62 14.56 -3.06
N SER A 17 -8.92 14.00 -2.08
CA SER A 17 -8.37 12.65 -2.21
C SER A 17 -9.46 11.59 -2.31
N LEU A 18 -9.20 10.58 -3.15
CA LEU A 18 -10.02 9.37 -3.23
C LEU A 18 -10.04 8.66 -1.87
N HIS A 19 -11.22 8.54 -1.27
CA HIS A 19 -11.49 7.79 -0.05
C HIS A 19 -12.96 7.32 -0.05
N GLU A 20 -13.29 6.39 0.82
CA GLU A 20 -14.62 5.77 0.93
C GLU A 20 -15.29 6.22 2.24
N ALA A 21 -16.21 7.18 2.15
CA ALA A 21 -16.83 7.81 3.33
C ALA A 21 -17.72 6.85 4.14
N ASP A 22 -18.31 5.86 3.48
CA ASP A 22 -19.09 4.78 4.09
C ASP A 22 -18.23 3.77 4.86
N MET A 23 -16.93 3.67 4.54
CA MET A 23 -15.98 2.76 5.18
C MET A 23 -15.25 3.35 6.40
N LEU A 24 -15.52 4.61 6.77
CA LEU A 24 -14.86 5.28 7.91
C LEU A 24 -15.11 4.57 9.26
N GLY A 25 -16.29 3.96 9.43
CA GLY A 25 -16.58 3.16 10.62
C GLY A 25 -15.71 1.90 10.72
N VAL A 26 -15.55 1.21 9.59
CA VAL A 26 -14.70 0.00 9.48
C VAL A 26 -13.23 0.36 9.71
N ALA A 27 -12.74 1.43 9.08
CA ALA A 27 -11.35 1.89 9.24
C ALA A 27 -11.01 2.22 10.70
N ARG A 28 -11.91 2.90 11.44
CA ARG A 28 -11.73 3.16 12.88
C ARG A 28 -11.66 1.88 13.68
N ASN A 29 -12.59 0.95 13.45
CA ASN A 29 -12.62 -0.32 14.16
C ASN A 29 -11.32 -1.12 13.92
N LEU A 30 -10.84 -1.21 12.67
CA LEU A 30 -9.59 -1.91 12.37
C LEU A 30 -8.38 -1.27 13.05
N ALA A 31 -8.29 0.06 13.07
CA ALA A 31 -7.20 0.78 13.71
C ALA A 31 -7.18 0.63 15.25
N GLU A 32 -8.31 0.29 15.88
CA GLU A 32 -8.37 -0.03 17.32
C GLU A 32 -7.87 -1.44 17.64
N HIS A 33 -7.93 -2.37 16.69
CA HIS A 33 -7.64 -3.79 16.89
C HIS A 33 -6.30 -4.24 16.29
N THR A 34 -5.63 -3.38 15.53
CA THR A 34 -4.39 -3.72 14.82
C THR A 34 -3.52 -2.48 14.66
N ASP A 35 -2.21 -2.66 14.72
CA ASP A 35 -1.24 -1.59 14.49
C ASP A 35 -1.24 -1.18 13.02
N ILE A 36 -1.96 -0.10 12.71
CA ILE A 36 -2.03 0.50 11.37
C ILE A 36 -1.35 1.86 11.42
N PRO A 37 -0.07 1.98 10.98
CA PRO A 37 0.63 3.25 11.01
C PRO A 37 0.01 4.21 9.97
N LEU A 38 -0.41 5.39 10.44
CA LEU A 38 -0.91 6.44 9.57
C LEU A 38 0.26 7.26 8.98
N PRO A 39 0.12 7.80 7.76
CA PRO A 39 1.10 8.74 7.22
C PRO A 39 1.22 9.99 8.12
N GLU A 40 2.46 10.35 8.47
CA GLU A 40 2.76 11.63 9.14
C GLU A 40 2.83 12.79 8.14
N ASP A 41 3.31 12.47 6.94
CA ASP A 41 3.43 13.36 5.80
C ASP A 41 3.00 12.67 4.50
N VAL A 42 2.56 13.49 3.55
CA VAL A 42 1.99 13.06 2.28
C VAL A 42 2.51 13.94 1.16
N VAL A 43 2.55 13.39 -0.04
CA VAL A 43 2.71 14.18 -1.27
C VAL A 43 1.32 14.48 -1.80
N VAL A 44 1.09 15.75 -2.10
CA VAL A 44 -0.19 16.23 -2.65
C VAL A 44 -0.01 16.93 -3.98
N ALA A 45 -1.08 16.95 -4.77
CA ALA A 45 -1.20 17.71 -6.00
C ALA A 45 -2.63 18.24 -6.17
N GLU A 46 -2.85 19.25 -7.02
CA GLU A 46 -4.21 19.72 -7.36
C GLU A 46 -4.89 18.84 -8.42
N LYS A 47 -4.13 18.03 -9.15
CA LYS A 47 -4.62 17.09 -10.16
C LYS A 47 -3.62 15.94 -10.34
N ILE A 48 -4.12 14.77 -10.72
CA ILE A 48 -3.29 13.62 -11.06
C ILE A 48 -2.95 13.73 -12.56
N SER A 49 -1.75 14.24 -12.87
CA SER A 49 -1.26 14.36 -14.24
C SER A 49 0.26 14.43 -14.25
N ALA A 50 0.89 14.08 -15.38
CA ALA A 50 2.34 14.12 -15.54
C ALA A 50 2.97 15.51 -15.32
N ASP A 51 2.22 16.59 -15.50
CA ASP A 51 2.70 17.98 -15.32
C ASP A 51 2.30 18.58 -13.95
N ALA A 52 1.67 17.80 -13.08
CA ALA A 52 1.23 18.31 -11.80
C ALA A 52 2.40 18.51 -10.83
N VAL A 53 2.37 19.62 -10.09
CA VAL A 53 3.36 19.95 -9.08
C VAL A 53 3.09 19.14 -7.82
N ALA A 54 4.02 18.26 -7.49
CA ALA A 54 4.03 17.50 -6.24
C ALA A 54 4.54 18.40 -5.10
N THR A 55 3.79 18.47 -3.99
CA THR A 55 4.20 19.19 -2.78
C THR A 55 4.11 18.27 -1.58
N VAL A 56 5.15 18.25 -0.74
CA VAL A 56 5.11 17.53 0.53
C VAL A 56 4.34 18.36 1.56
N ARG A 57 3.43 17.73 2.30
CA ARG A 57 2.73 18.34 3.43
C ARG A 57 2.69 17.39 4.63
N PRO A 58 2.65 17.92 5.85
CA PRO A 58 2.12 17.15 6.98
C PRO A 58 0.70 16.68 6.66
N THR A 59 0.32 15.48 7.10
CA THR A 59 -1.03 14.94 6.90
C THR A 59 -2.11 15.86 7.48
N THR A 60 -1.79 16.57 8.57
CA THR A 60 -2.67 17.56 9.20
C THR A 60 -2.86 18.85 8.38
N GLY A 61 -2.03 19.07 7.36
CA GLY A 61 -1.98 20.30 6.56
C GLY A 61 -2.53 20.18 5.14
N VAL A 62 -3.18 19.08 4.79
CA VAL A 62 -3.77 18.87 3.45
C VAL A 62 -4.88 19.89 3.21
N ARG A 63 -4.78 20.63 2.09
CA ARG A 63 -5.75 21.69 1.75
C ARG A 63 -6.95 21.11 1.02
N ASN A 64 -8.08 21.80 1.10
CA ASN A 64 -9.34 21.36 0.47
C ASN A 64 -9.24 21.12 -1.04
N GLN A 65 -8.36 21.82 -1.75
CA GLN A 65 -8.21 21.71 -3.21
C GLN A 65 -7.21 20.61 -3.62
N GLU A 66 -6.50 20.02 -2.68
CA GLU A 66 -5.43 19.06 -2.95
C GLU A 66 -5.93 17.62 -2.86
N CYS A 67 -5.30 16.72 -3.62
CA CYS A 67 -5.42 15.28 -3.45
C CYS A 67 -4.06 14.69 -3.05
N ILE A 68 -4.10 13.73 -2.14
CA ILE A 68 -2.96 12.90 -1.73
C ILE A 68 -2.69 11.90 -2.85
N VAL A 69 -1.45 11.89 -3.32
CA VAL A 69 -1.00 11.12 -4.49
C VAL A 69 0.17 10.18 -4.18
N ASP A 70 0.87 10.38 -3.07
CA ASP A 70 1.90 9.47 -2.55
C ASP A 70 2.09 9.73 -1.04
N ILE A 71 2.80 8.85 -0.36
CA ILE A 71 3.28 9.12 1.01
C ILE A 71 4.50 10.04 0.98
N GLY A 72 4.67 10.84 2.03
CA GLY A 72 5.82 11.73 2.16
C GLY A 72 7.10 10.99 2.59
N PRO A 73 8.26 11.68 2.54
CA PRO A 73 9.55 11.09 2.88
C PRO A 73 9.66 10.63 4.34
N VAL A 74 9.00 11.30 5.30
CA VAL A 74 9.03 10.90 6.71
C VAL A 74 8.30 9.59 6.91
N THR A 75 7.09 9.49 6.34
CA THR A 75 6.27 8.28 6.35
C THR A 75 6.97 7.12 5.65
N ALA A 76 7.56 7.34 4.48
CA ALA A 76 8.30 6.31 3.77
C ALA A 76 9.46 5.77 4.62
N ALA A 77 10.20 6.64 5.32
CA ALA A 77 11.28 6.23 6.20
C ALA A 77 10.77 5.44 7.42
N MET A 78 9.65 5.86 8.03
CA MET A 78 9.00 5.14 9.10
C MET A 78 8.60 3.72 8.66
N TYR A 79 7.96 3.59 7.50
CA TYR A 79 7.54 2.29 6.98
C TYR A 79 8.75 1.40 6.68
N SER A 80 9.83 1.95 6.11
CA SER A 80 11.07 1.20 5.90
C SER A 80 11.64 0.63 7.21
N GLN A 81 11.56 1.38 8.32
CA GLN A 81 12.03 0.88 9.63
C GLN A 81 11.15 -0.26 10.17
N VAL A 82 9.84 -0.20 9.97
CA VAL A 82 8.92 -1.28 10.35
C VAL A 82 9.23 -2.53 9.53
N LEU A 83 9.35 -2.39 8.20
CA LEU A 83 9.62 -3.48 7.28
C LEU A 83 11.00 -4.14 7.53
N ALA A 84 12.00 -3.36 7.95
CA ALA A 84 13.32 -3.89 8.29
C ALA A 84 13.33 -4.77 9.55
N LYS A 85 12.34 -4.62 10.43
CA LYS A 85 12.19 -5.41 11.67
C LYS A 85 11.27 -6.61 11.52
N ALA A 86 10.55 -6.71 10.42
CA ALA A 86 9.60 -7.80 10.18
C ALA A 86 10.34 -9.13 9.96
N GLY A 87 9.73 -10.24 10.39
CA GLY A 87 10.16 -11.60 10.01
C GLY A 87 9.50 -12.10 8.73
N THR A 88 8.31 -11.59 8.42
CA THR A 88 7.52 -11.95 7.23
C THR A 88 6.83 -10.70 6.69
N ILE A 89 6.81 -10.54 5.37
CA ILE A 89 6.15 -9.41 4.69
C ILE A 89 5.19 -9.97 3.64
N VAL A 90 3.94 -9.50 3.67
CA VAL A 90 2.98 -9.70 2.58
C VAL A 90 2.70 -8.35 1.96
N TRP A 91 3.02 -8.18 0.68
CA TRP A 91 2.86 -6.92 -0.04
C TRP A 91 1.81 -7.03 -1.15
N ASN A 92 0.74 -6.23 -1.02
CA ASN A 92 -0.34 -6.14 -1.99
C ASN A 92 -0.78 -4.68 -2.18
N GLY A 93 -0.19 -4.02 -3.17
CA GLY A 93 -0.59 -2.68 -3.62
C GLY A 93 0.46 -1.59 -3.34
N PRO A 94 0.60 -0.61 -4.24
CA PRO A 94 1.48 0.54 -4.05
C PRO A 94 0.93 1.52 -2.99
N VAL A 95 1.78 2.44 -2.53
CA VAL A 95 1.42 3.49 -1.55
C VAL A 95 1.19 4.86 -2.18
N GLY A 96 1.35 4.97 -3.50
CA GLY A 96 1.14 6.18 -4.29
C GLY A 96 0.83 5.86 -5.75
N VAL A 97 0.55 6.90 -6.53
CA VAL A 97 0.25 6.83 -7.97
C VAL A 97 1.57 6.70 -8.75
N PHE A 98 2.24 5.57 -8.54
CA PHE A 98 3.62 5.34 -8.95
C PHE A 98 3.83 5.37 -10.46
N GLU A 99 2.78 5.29 -11.26
CA GLU A 99 2.78 5.45 -12.72
C GLU A 99 3.39 6.80 -13.12
N HIS A 100 3.12 7.85 -12.34
CA HIS A 100 3.72 9.16 -12.50
C HIS A 100 5.00 9.29 -11.68
N LYS A 101 6.11 9.67 -12.32
CA LYS A 101 7.44 9.72 -11.70
C LYS A 101 7.47 10.57 -10.42
N GLN A 102 6.74 11.68 -10.39
CA GLN A 102 6.67 12.60 -9.26
C GLN A 102 5.85 12.08 -8.07
N PHE A 103 5.09 10.99 -8.23
CA PHE A 103 4.20 10.40 -7.22
C PHE A 103 4.57 8.93 -6.92
N GLY A 104 5.77 8.50 -7.29
CA GLY A 104 6.23 7.12 -7.13
C GLY A 104 7.37 6.92 -6.14
N GLU A 105 7.84 7.96 -5.47
CA GLU A 105 9.00 7.86 -4.56
C GLU A 105 8.67 7.06 -3.29
N GLY A 106 7.46 7.21 -2.74
CA GLY A 106 6.99 6.43 -1.62
C GLY A 106 6.91 4.94 -1.96
N THR A 107 6.31 4.61 -3.11
CA THR A 107 6.24 3.22 -3.59
C THR A 107 7.63 2.64 -3.86
N ARG A 108 8.54 3.39 -4.50
CA ARG A 108 9.93 2.96 -4.69
C ARG A 108 10.61 2.64 -3.36
N ARG A 109 10.50 3.53 -2.37
CA ARG A 109 11.13 3.34 -1.05
C ARG A 109 10.56 2.14 -0.29
N VAL A 110 9.25 1.93 -0.34
CA VAL A 110 8.62 0.74 0.24
C VAL A 110 9.09 -0.52 -0.47
N ALA A 111 9.10 -0.54 -1.80
CA ALA A 111 9.57 -1.68 -2.59
C ALA A 111 11.04 -2.03 -2.26
N GLU A 112 11.91 -1.01 -2.18
CA GLU A 112 13.30 -1.18 -1.79
C GLU A 112 13.43 -1.69 -0.35
N ALA A 113 12.60 -1.20 0.58
CA ALA A 113 12.62 -1.66 1.96
C ALA A 113 12.20 -3.14 2.08
N VAL A 114 11.20 -3.57 1.32
CA VAL A 114 10.81 -4.98 1.25
C VAL A 114 11.96 -5.82 0.66
N ALA A 115 12.54 -5.39 -0.47
CA ALA A 115 13.63 -6.10 -1.14
C ALA A 115 14.96 -6.14 -0.35
N ASN A 116 15.18 -5.19 0.56
CA ASN A 116 16.34 -5.14 1.46
C ASN A 116 16.09 -5.83 2.81
N SER A 117 14.83 -6.16 3.14
CA SER A 117 14.49 -6.80 4.42
C SER A 117 14.98 -8.25 4.44
N PRO A 118 15.48 -8.76 5.59
CA PRO A 118 15.79 -10.18 5.75
C PRO A 118 14.53 -11.06 5.86
N ALA A 119 13.34 -10.46 5.90
CA ALA A 119 12.07 -11.16 6.00
C ALA A 119 11.79 -12.07 4.81
N PHE A 120 11.02 -13.14 5.04
CA PHE A 120 10.37 -13.84 3.94
C PHE A 120 9.28 -12.94 3.33
N SER A 121 9.41 -12.60 2.06
CA SER A 121 8.53 -11.65 1.38
C SER A 121 7.65 -12.33 0.32
N VAL A 122 6.35 -12.07 0.39
CA VAL A 122 5.35 -12.49 -0.60
C VAL A 122 4.74 -11.25 -1.22
N ALA A 123 4.90 -11.08 -2.53
CA ALA A 123 4.26 -10.01 -3.28
C ALA A 123 3.17 -10.57 -4.19
N GLY A 124 2.03 -9.87 -4.29
CA GLY A 124 0.95 -10.25 -5.19
C GLY A 124 0.06 -9.08 -5.58
N GLY A 125 -0.68 -9.25 -6.68
CA GLY A 125 -1.54 -8.22 -7.30
C GLY A 125 -0.84 -7.47 -8.42
N GLY A 126 -1.59 -7.13 -9.48
CA GLY A 126 -1.04 -6.57 -10.73
C GLY A 126 -0.20 -5.32 -10.51
N ASP A 127 -0.70 -4.36 -9.73
CA ASP A 127 0.01 -3.10 -9.47
C ASP A 127 1.29 -3.31 -8.65
N THR A 128 1.29 -4.27 -7.72
CA THR A 128 2.51 -4.63 -6.97
C THR A 128 3.59 -5.17 -7.89
N LEU A 129 3.22 -6.07 -8.81
CA LEU A 129 4.14 -6.65 -9.78
C LEU A 129 4.65 -5.58 -10.76
N ALA A 130 3.77 -4.70 -11.24
CA ALA A 130 4.16 -3.58 -12.10
C ALA A 130 5.13 -2.61 -11.39
N ALA A 131 4.94 -2.36 -10.09
CA ALA A 131 5.89 -1.57 -9.30
C ALA A 131 7.25 -2.28 -9.16
N LEU A 132 7.26 -3.57 -8.84
CA LEU A 132 8.48 -4.37 -8.74
C LEU A 132 9.28 -4.39 -10.05
N GLU A 133 8.60 -4.59 -11.18
CA GLU A 133 9.22 -4.56 -12.50
C GLU A 133 9.78 -3.17 -12.83
N LYS A 134 9.00 -2.12 -12.59
CA LYS A 134 9.42 -0.72 -12.84
C LYS A 134 10.70 -0.36 -12.09
N TYR A 135 10.84 -0.83 -10.86
CA TYR A 135 12.00 -0.57 -10.01
C TYR A 135 13.08 -1.66 -10.08
N GLN A 136 12.89 -2.69 -10.92
CA GLN A 136 13.84 -3.80 -11.13
C GLN A 136 14.18 -4.54 -9.83
N LEU A 137 13.15 -4.82 -9.02
CA LEU A 137 13.29 -5.46 -7.70
C LEU A 137 12.69 -6.88 -7.63
N THR A 138 12.09 -7.39 -8.71
CA THR A 138 11.40 -8.68 -8.74
C THR A 138 12.26 -9.83 -8.21
N ASP A 139 13.53 -9.91 -8.62
CA ASP A 139 14.47 -10.98 -8.24
C ASP A 139 14.87 -10.95 -6.76
N ARG A 140 14.48 -9.90 -6.03
CA ARG A 140 14.81 -9.69 -4.63
C ARG A 140 13.64 -9.99 -3.68
N ILE A 141 12.53 -10.46 -4.22
CA ILE A 141 11.35 -10.87 -3.46
C ILE A 141 11.34 -12.39 -3.34
N SER A 142 11.04 -12.92 -2.15
CA SER A 142 11.10 -14.36 -1.89
C SER A 142 10.08 -15.16 -2.71
N TYR A 143 8.88 -14.61 -2.89
CA TYR A 143 7.83 -15.20 -3.72
C TYR A 143 6.97 -14.14 -4.38
N VAL A 144 6.78 -14.26 -5.70
CA VAL A 144 5.91 -13.37 -6.49
C VAL A 144 4.72 -14.18 -7.00
N SER A 145 3.52 -13.85 -6.51
CA SER A 145 2.28 -14.48 -6.93
C SER A 145 1.69 -13.80 -8.16
N THR A 146 1.52 -14.57 -9.23
CA THR A 146 0.77 -14.16 -10.43
C THR A 146 -0.70 -14.58 -10.36
N GLY A 147 -1.17 -15.08 -9.20
CA GLY A 147 -2.53 -15.63 -9.02
C GLY A 147 -3.67 -14.61 -9.00
N GLY A 148 -3.37 -13.30 -9.02
CA GLY A 148 -4.36 -12.22 -9.08
C GLY A 148 -5.46 -12.38 -8.03
N GLY A 149 -6.71 -12.58 -8.47
CA GLY A 149 -7.86 -12.79 -7.59
C GLY A 149 -7.74 -14.03 -6.68
N ALA A 150 -7.13 -15.12 -7.15
CA ALA A 150 -6.96 -16.32 -6.32
C ALA A 150 -5.99 -16.08 -5.14
N PHE A 151 -4.99 -15.20 -5.32
CA PHE A 151 -4.11 -14.77 -4.24
C PHE A 151 -4.88 -13.97 -3.17
N LEU A 152 -5.76 -13.06 -3.60
CA LEU A 152 -6.60 -12.29 -2.68
C LEU A 152 -7.61 -13.16 -1.94
N GLU A 153 -8.33 -14.05 -2.65
CA GLU A 153 -9.28 -14.98 -2.02
C GLU A 153 -8.60 -15.87 -0.97
N PHE A 154 -7.36 -16.30 -1.24
CA PHE A 154 -6.57 -17.05 -0.27
C PHE A 154 -6.22 -16.21 0.97
N LEU A 155 -5.80 -14.96 0.79
CA LEU A 155 -5.51 -14.04 1.90
C LEU A 155 -6.76 -13.66 2.71
N GLU A 156 -7.93 -13.61 2.07
CA GLU A 156 -9.22 -13.45 2.73
C GLU A 156 -9.63 -14.68 3.57
N GLY A 157 -8.85 -15.78 3.51
CA GLY A 157 -9.12 -17.03 4.22
C GLY A 157 -10.22 -17.87 3.57
N LYS A 158 -10.59 -17.59 2.31
CA LYS A 158 -11.59 -18.38 1.59
C LYS A 158 -11.03 -19.74 1.17
N THR A 159 -11.91 -20.73 1.11
CA THR A 159 -11.57 -22.04 0.56
C THR A 159 -11.55 -21.97 -0.96
N LEU A 160 -10.38 -22.22 -1.56
CA LEU A 160 -10.25 -22.32 -3.01
C LEU A 160 -10.77 -23.69 -3.49
N PRO A 161 -11.81 -23.76 -4.35
CA PRO A 161 -12.42 -25.04 -4.74
C PRO A 161 -11.44 -26.05 -5.34
N ALA A 162 -10.50 -25.58 -6.16
CA ALA A 162 -9.48 -26.41 -6.78
C ALA A 162 -8.50 -27.01 -5.75
N VAL A 163 -8.16 -26.27 -4.69
CA VAL A 163 -7.30 -26.78 -3.62
C VAL A 163 -8.08 -27.77 -2.73
N ALA A 164 -9.34 -27.46 -2.45
CA ALA A 164 -10.20 -28.31 -1.64
C ALA A 164 -10.41 -29.70 -2.25
N VAL A 165 -10.64 -29.78 -3.57
CA VAL A 165 -10.81 -31.08 -4.24
C VAL A 165 -9.53 -31.90 -4.19
N LEU A 166 -8.35 -31.30 -4.36
CA LEU A 166 -7.07 -32.00 -4.24
C LEU A 166 -6.86 -32.53 -2.82
N ALA A 167 -7.13 -31.71 -1.80
CA ALA A 167 -7.03 -32.11 -0.40
C ALA A 167 -7.97 -33.30 -0.08
N SER A 168 -9.20 -33.30 -0.61
CA SER A 168 -10.17 -34.38 -0.40
C SER A 168 -9.77 -35.73 -1.02
N ARG A 169 -8.86 -35.71 -2.01
CA ARG A 169 -8.40 -36.90 -2.75
C ARG A 169 -7.02 -37.39 -2.30
N ALA A 170 -6.34 -36.61 -1.45
CA ALA A 170 -5.07 -36.97 -0.84
C ALA A 170 -5.22 -37.90 0.38
N VAL A 171 -6.47 -38.15 0.82
CA VAL A 171 -6.86 -39.06 1.90
C VAL A 171 -7.23 -40.42 1.34
#